data_AF-A0A925FMX5-F1
#
_entry.id   AF-A0A925FMX5-F1
#
_cell.length_a   1.000
_cell.length_b   1.000
_cell.length_c   1.000
_cell.angle_alpha   90.00
_cell.angle_beta   90.00
_cell.angle_gamma   90.00
#
_symmetry.space_group_name_H-M   'P 1'
#
loop_
_entity.id
_entity.type
_entity.pdbx_description
1 polymer ?
#
loop_
_entity_poly.entity_id
_entity_poly.type
_entity_poly.pdbx_seq_one_letter_code
_entity_poly.pdbx_strand_id
1 'polypeptide(L)'
;ARRHGPAALAFALGCLVVLGLQMWHIAGFAADPRWVYLVRFDLYREPSSLPPLEIMVATAGPFAYLLDRLSGLPVAFGVGSSSYLHSFGGWALVLPLALPFALYDGWRALRRRLARPRACRPAPVRLFSLFLALLATAGLLSLHTIHKAWFTEWNFGTRHALTAALAMLAALLYLARRPGLSRLFAVLLLLGGGVGGALRLVYFIQRPHAANTSMVARVGVVAWLADQAAVQPGLRVAAPDIDIQHLARLGDGVGYHWYYHNCTWEELQVLFDELGARYLLVRVDGPTPEFQRDLQRFERGFASVVTLSSFVVFRRRVEPGPQ
;
A
#
# COMPACT_ATOMS: atom_id res chain seq x y z
N ALA A 1 -19.70 35.37 -0.05
CA ALA A 1 -19.98 33.95 0.27
C ALA A 1 -20.39 33.07 -0.93
N ARG A 2 -20.86 33.62 -2.08
CA ARG A 2 -21.38 32.82 -3.22
C ARG A 2 -20.34 32.31 -4.24
N ARG A 3 -19.06 32.71 -4.17
CA ARG A 3 -18.09 32.48 -5.27
C ARG A 3 -17.32 31.15 -5.26
N HIS A 4 -17.48 30.29 -4.24
CA HIS A 4 -16.70 29.03 -4.15
C HIS A 4 -17.51 27.75 -4.44
N GLY A 5 -18.82 27.85 -4.64
CA GLY A 5 -19.67 26.70 -4.96
C GLY A 5 -19.30 26.01 -6.28
N PRO A 6 -19.16 26.77 -7.39
CA PRO A 6 -18.78 26.19 -8.69
C PRO A 6 -17.40 25.53 -8.66
N ALA A 7 -16.40 26.16 -8.02
CA ALA A 7 -15.07 25.61 -7.90
C ALA A 7 -15.03 24.31 -7.09
N ALA A 8 -15.81 24.23 -6.00
CA ALA A 8 -15.92 23.02 -5.18
C ALA A 8 -16.59 21.88 -5.94
N LEU A 9 -17.65 22.18 -6.70
CA LEU A 9 -18.34 21.21 -7.53
C LEU A 9 -17.43 20.71 -8.66
N ALA A 10 -16.73 21.61 -9.35
CA ALA A 10 -15.77 21.27 -10.40
C ALA A 10 -14.65 20.38 -9.85
N PHE A 11 -14.11 20.70 -8.67
CA PHE A 11 -13.11 19.87 -8.01
C PHE A 11 -13.65 18.46 -7.67
N ALA A 12 -14.83 18.37 -7.07
CA ALA A 12 -15.46 17.09 -6.75
C ALA A 12 -15.72 16.23 -7.99
N LEU A 13 -16.26 16.84 -9.06
CA LEU A 13 -16.46 16.16 -10.34
C LEU A 13 -15.15 15.71 -10.97
N GLY A 14 -14.10 16.55 -10.93
CA GLY A 14 -12.77 16.19 -11.38
C GLY A 14 -12.20 14.98 -10.63
N CYS A 15 -12.33 14.95 -9.30
CA CYS A 15 -11.93 13.78 -8.50
C CYS A 15 -12.72 12.53 -8.90
N LEU A 16 -14.03 12.62 -9.09
CA LEU A 16 -14.87 11.49 -9.50
C LEU A 16 -14.48 10.96 -10.88
N VAL A 17 -14.19 11.84 -11.84
CA VAL A 17 -13.73 11.45 -13.19
C VAL A 17 -12.39 10.72 -13.12
N VAL A 18 -11.41 11.30 -12.40
CA VAL A 18 -10.08 10.68 -12.27
C VAL A 18 -10.18 9.33 -11.55
N LEU A 19 -10.95 9.25 -10.46
CA LEU A 19 -11.18 7.99 -9.75
C LEU A 19 -11.91 6.97 -10.64
N GLY A 20 -12.94 7.39 -11.38
CA GLY A 20 -13.69 6.53 -12.28
C GLY A 20 -12.81 5.95 -13.39
N LEU A 21 -11.97 6.77 -14.02
CA LEU A 21 -11.02 6.32 -15.04
C LEU A 21 -9.97 5.36 -14.44
N GLN A 22 -9.46 5.66 -13.24
CA GLN A 22 -8.52 4.78 -12.55
C GLN A 22 -9.16 3.44 -12.21
N MET A 23 -10.39 3.44 -11.67
CA MET A 23 -11.12 2.21 -11.35
C MET A 23 -11.43 1.40 -12.61
N TRP A 24 -11.78 2.06 -13.71
CA TRP A 24 -11.97 1.42 -15.01
C TRP A 24 -10.68 0.76 -15.52
N HIS A 25 -9.56 1.47 -15.44
CA HIS A 25 -8.26 0.91 -15.81
C HIS A 25 -7.89 -0.31 -14.96
N ILE A 26 -8.09 -0.24 -13.63
CA ILE A 26 -7.84 -1.37 -12.72
C ILE A 26 -8.76 -2.55 -13.05
N ALA A 27 -10.05 -2.29 -13.30
CA ALA A 27 -11.00 -3.32 -13.70
C ALA A 27 -10.58 -4.02 -15.00
N GLY A 28 -9.89 -3.33 -15.91
CA GLY A 28 -9.32 -3.93 -17.12
C GLY A 28 -8.22 -4.97 -16.89
N PHE A 29 -7.61 -5.02 -15.70
CA PHE A 29 -6.66 -6.07 -15.33
C PHE A 29 -7.32 -7.26 -14.62
N ALA A 30 -8.58 -7.11 -14.20
CA ALA A 30 -9.29 -8.16 -13.50
C ALA A 30 -10.04 -9.06 -14.49
N ALA A 31 -9.86 -10.39 -14.39
CA ALA A 31 -10.60 -11.33 -15.23
C ALA A 31 -12.11 -11.36 -14.88
N ASP A 32 -12.44 -11.19 -13.59
CA ASP A 32 -13.81 -10.99 -13.08
C ASP A 32 -13.89 -9.70 -12.23
N PRO A 33 -14.08 -8.52 -12.85
CA PRO A 33 -14.08 -7.24 -12.16
C PRO A 33 -15.35 -7.09 -11.31
N ARG A 34 -15.28 -7.51 -10.05
CA ARG A 34 -16.32 -7.19 -9.05
C ARG A 34 -15.97 -5.92 -8.31
N TRP A 35 -16.94 -5.04 -8.12
CA TRP A 35 -16.78 -3.80 -7.34
C TRP A 35 -16.18 -4.05 -5.95
N VAL A 36 -16.51 -5.18 -5.32
CA VAL A 36 -15.95 -5.54 -4.02
C VAL A 36 -14.43 -5.70 -4.07
N TYR A 37 -13.85 -6.20 -5.16
CA TYR A 37 -12.39 -6.38 -5.32
C TYR A 37 -11.65 -5.05 -5.48
N LEU A 38 -12.30 -4.05 -6.07
CA LEU A 38 -11.75 -2.69 -6.17
C LEU A 38 -11.64 -2.00 -4.79
N VAL A 39 -12.45 -2.44 -3.81
CA VAL A 39 -12.47 -1.91 -2.45
C VAL A 39 -11.72 -2.81 -1.46
N ARG A 40 -11.66 -4.12 -1.74
CA ARG A 40 -11.01 -5.16 -0.95
C ARG A 40 -10.04 -5.94 -1.83
N PHE A 41 -8.85 -5.36 -2.01
CA PHE A 41 -7.79 -5.97 -2.82
C PHE A 41 -7.34 -7.34 -2.29
N ASP A 42 -7.50 -7.58 -0.98
CA ASP A 42 -7.21 -8.86 -0.31
C ASP A 42 -8.16 -9.99 -0.72
N LEU A 43 -9.31 -9.67 -1.32
CA LEU A 43 -10.30 -10.64 -1.79
C LEU A 43 -10.12 -11.02 -3.27
N TYR A 44 -9.32 -10.27 -4.01
CA TYR A 44 -9.07 -10.55 -5.42
C TYR A 44 -8.08 -11.70 -5.57
N ARG A 45 -8.42 -12.68 -6.42
CA ARG A 45 -7.56 -13.81 -6.78
C ARG A 45 -7.73 -14.15 -8.25
N GLU A 46 -6.63 -14.46 -8.90
CA GLU A 46 -6.59 -14.98 -10.26
C GLU A 46 -5.41 -15.96 -10.36
N PRO A 47 -5.67 -17.28 -10.54
CA PRO A 47 -6.95 -17.95 -10.74
C PRO A 47 -7.68 -18.20 -9.41
N SER A 48 -8.96 -18.57 -9.47
CA SER A 48 -9.77 -18.89 -8.28
C SER A 48 -9.32 -20.14 -7.51
N SER A 49 -8.45 -20.97 -8.11
CA SER A 49 -7.82 -22.15 -7.51
C SER A 49 -6.81 -21.79 -6.43
N LEU A 50 -6.23 -20.58 -6.47
CA LEU A 50 -5.37 -20.10 -5.39
C LEU A 50 -6.18 -19.74 -4.14
N PRO A 51 -5.62 -20.00 -2.94
CA PRO A 51 -6.25 -19.55 -1.71
C PRO A 51 -6.28 -18.02 -1.64
N PRO A 52 -7.26 -17.42 -0.93
CA PRO A 52 -7.27 -15.99 -0.66
C PRO A 52 -5.97 -15.57 0.01
N LEU A 53 -5.42 -14.44 -0.42
CA LEU A 53 -4.23 -13.92 0.22
C LEU A 53 -4.63 -13.27 1.54
N GLU A 54 -4.36 -13.96 2.66
CA GLU A 54 -4.65 -13.48 4.02
C GLU A 54 -3.66 -12.38 4.44
N ILE A 55 -3.73 -11.22 3.77
CA ILE A 55 -2.88 -10.07 4.09
C ILE A 55 -3.31 -9.43 5.40
N MET A 56 -4.60 -9.39 5.67
CA MET A 56 -5.19 -8.65 6.78
C MET A 56 -5.12 -9.46 8.07
N VAL A 57 -4.77 -8.82 9.19
CA VAL A 57 -4.84 -9.47 10.51
C VAL A 57 -6.28 -9.90 10.79
N ALA A 58 -6.47 -11.20 11.00
CA ALA A 58 -7.75 -11.78 11.37
C ALA A 58 -8.10 -11.43 12.83
N THR A 59 -9.36 -11.07 13.08
CA THR A 59 -9.83 -10.66 14.42
C THR A 59 -11.08 -11.43 14.80
N ALA A 60 -11.19 -11.85 16.06
CA ALA A 60 -12.27 -12.71 16.56
C ALA A 60 -13.67 -12.05 16.58
N GLY A 61 -13.78 -10.75 16.25
CA GLY A 61 -15.07 -10.05 16.17
C GLY A 61 -14.93 -8.53 16.06
N PRO A 62 -16.05 -7.79 16.00
CA PRO A 62 -16.05 -6.34 15.76
C PRO A 62 -15.31 -5.52 16.83
N PHE A 63 -15.40 -5.92 18.09
CA PHE A 63 -14.69 -5.22 19.17
C PHE A 63 -13.19 -5.47 19.13
N ALA A 64 -12.76 -6.72 18.91
CA ALA A 64 -11.36 -7.06 18.71
C ALA A 64 -10.79 -6.33 17.49
N TYR A 65 -11.57 -6.20 16.42
CA TYR A 65 -11.22 -5.39 15.25
C TYR A 65 -10.95 -3.93 15.61
N LEU A 66 -11.84 -3.29 16.38
CA LEU A 66 -11.65 -1.90 16.80
C LEU A 66 -10.41 -1.73 17.67
N LEU A 67 -10.19 -2.62 18.65
CA LEU A 67 -9.00 -2.57 19.50
C LEU A 67 -7.72 -2.76 18.70
N ASP A 68 -7.71 -3.71 17.78
CA ASP A 68 -6.62 -3.95 16.86
C ASP A 68 -6.32 -2.70 16.01
N ARG A 69 -7.33 -2.06 15.40
CA ARG A 69 -7.10 -0.82 14.64
C ARG A 69 -6.65 0.36 15.50
N LEU A 70 -7.12 0.45 16.75
CA LEU A 70 -6.66 1.47 17.69
C LEU A 70 -5.20 1.26 18.14
N SER A 71 -4.71 0.01 18.13
CA SER A 71 -3.29 -0.29 18.41
C SER A 71 -2.33 0.31 17.39
N GLY A 72 -2.84 0.66 16.19
CA GLY A 72 -2.10 1.39 15.17
C GLY A 72 -1.85 2.86 15.51
N LEU A 73 -2.59 3.48 16.45
CA LEU A 73 -2.43 4.91 16.76
C LEU A 73 -1.03 5.26 17.32
N PRO A 74 -0.49 4.52 18.32
CA PRO A 74 0.90 4.69 18.75
C PRO A 74 1.92 4.53 17.62
N VAL A 75 1.68 3.62 16.66
CA VAL A 75 2.57 3.41 15.51
C VAL A 75 2.47 4.59 14.53
N ALA A 76 1.25 5.05 14.24
CA ALA A 76 0.96 6.16 13.33
C ALA A 76 1.61 7.47 13.79
N PHE A 77 1.56 7.76 15.08
CA PHE A 77 2.08 9.00 15.66
C PHE A 77 3.41 8.82 16.40
N GLY A 78 4.03 7.64 16.29
CA GLY A 78 5.35 7.35 16.84
C GLY A 78 6.49 7.93 16.00
N VAL A 79 7.71 7.47 16.28
CA VAL A 79 8.95 7.90 15.59
C VAL A 79 9.53 6.83 14.65
N GLY A 80 8.89 5.65 14.57
CA GLY A 80 9.35 4.53 13.75
C GLY A 80 9.22 4.79 12.24
N SER A 81 9.85 3.94 11.44
CA SER A 81 9.81 3.99 9.97
C SER A 81 8.39 3.88 9.38
N SER A 82 7.48 3.24 10.10
CA SER A 82 6.07 3.08 9.70
C SER A 82 5.16 4.23 10.16
N SER A 83 5.68 5.31 10.73
CA SER A 83 4.89 6.42 11.30
C SER A 83 4.62 7.55 10.29
N TYR A 84 3.59 8.36 10.56
CA TYR A 84 3.37 9.61 9.82
C TYR A 84 4.53 10.60 9.99
N LEU A 85 5.18 10.61 11.16
CA LEU A 85 6.34 11.48 11.39
C LEU A 85 7.49 11.11 10.44
N HIS A 86 7.67 9.82 10.15
CA HIS A 86 8.64 9.36 9.16
C HIS A 86 8.30 9.86 7.75
N SER A 87 7.02 9.81 7.34
CA SER A 87 6.59 10.24 6.00
C SER A 87 6.57 11.76 5.82
N PHE A 88 5.95 12.46 6.77
CA PHE A 88 5.54 13.86 6.65
C PHE A 88 6.32 14.81 7.56
N GLY A 89 7.25 14.29 8.37
CA GLY A 89 7.96 15.08 9.36
C GLY A 89 6.98 15.80 10.30
N GLY A 90 7.32 17.03 10.67
CA GLY A 90 6.52 17.85 11.59
C GLY A 90 5.05 18.01 11.18
N TRP A 91 4.70 17.94 9.89
CA TRP A 91 3.29 18.04 9.46
C TRP A 91 2.40 16.97 10.10
N ALA A 92 2.93 15.79 10.41
CA ALA A 92 2.18 14.74 11.10
C ALA A 92 1.61 15.21 12.46
N LEU A 93 2.30 16.12 13.14
CA LEU A 93 1.90 16.65 14.45
C LEU A 93 0.68 17.57 14.38
N VAL A 94 0.29 18.03 13.18
CA VAL A 94 -0.86 18.91 13.02
C VAL A 94 -2.17 18.24 13.45
N LEU A 95 -2.29 16.93 13.25
CA LEU A 95 -3.47 16.15 13.62
C LEU A 95 -3.66 16.09 15.14
N PRO A 96 -2.70 15.58 15.95
CA PRO A 96 -2.85 15.55 17.40
C PRO A 96 -2.95 16.96 18.00
N LEU A 97 -2.28 17.96 17.41
CA LEU A 97 -2.40 19.35 17.88
C LEU A 97 -3.77 19.98 17.56
N ALA A 98 -4.40 19.62 16.43
CA ALA A 98 -5.74 20.11 16.09
C ALA A 98 -6.85 19.49 16.94
N LEU A 99 -6.65 18.25 17.42
CA LEU A 99 -7.64 17.48 18.17
C LEU A 99 -8.21 18.21 19.42
N PRO A 100 -7.41 18.72 20.37
CA PRO A 100 -7.96 19.39 21.56
C PRO A 100 -8.79 20.63 21.20
N PHE A 101 -8.38 21.38 20.19
CA PHE A 101 -9.14 22.53 19.70
C PHE A 101 -10.45 22.11 19.03
N ALA A 102 -10.45 21.03 18.24
CA ALA A 102 -11.64 20.45 17.63
C ALA A 102 -12.64 19.94 18.68
N LEU A 103 -12.16 19.23 19.70
CA LEU A 103 -12.98 18.73 20.81
C LEU A 103 -13.59 19.89 21.59
N TYR A 104 -12.82 20.92 21.92
CA TYR A 104 -13.32 22.11 22.63
C TYR A 104 -14.41 22.84 21.84
N ASP A 105 -14.20 23.09 20.55
CA ASP A 105 -15.19 23.75 19.71
C ASP A 105 -16.44 22.91 19.52
N GLY A 106 -16.29 21.61 19.28
CA GLY A 106 -17.39 20.66 19.16
C GLY A 106 -18.22 20.62 20.44
N TRP A 107 -17.56 20.55 21.60
CA TRP A 107 -18.21 20.59 22.90
C TRP A 107 -18.95 21.91 23.15
N ARG A 108 -18.33 23.05 22.84
CA ARG A 108 -18.95 24.38 22.97
C ARG A 108 -20.13 24.54 22.01
N ALA A 109 -20.07 23.95 20.81
CA ALA A 109 -21.17 23.94 19.86
C ALA A 109 -22.33 23.05 20.35
N LEU A 110 -22.02 21.87 20.89
CA LEU A 110 -23.00 20.95 21.47
C LEU A 110 -23.72 21.59 22.66
N ARG A 111 -22.99 22.17 23.62
CA ARG A 111 -23.59 22.89 24.77
C ARG A 111 -24.52 24.02 24.31
N ARG A 112 -24.11 24.81 23.30
CA ARG A 112 -24.94 25.89 22.75
C ARG A 112 -26.22 25.37 22.10
N ARG A 113 -26.15 24.25 21.37
CA ARG A 113 -27.32 23.59 20.77
C ARG A 113 -28.29 23.08 21.83
N LEU A 114 -27.78 22.44 22.88
CA LEU A 114 -28.59 21.93 23.99
C LEU A 114 -29.25 23.06 24.80
N ALA A 115 -28.52 24.16 25.04
CA ALA A 115 -29.05 25.31 25.79
C ALA A 115 -30.08 26.13 24.99
N ARG A 116 -29.97 26.18 23.66
CA ARG A 116 -30.87 26.96 22.80
C ARG A 116 -31.20 26.21 21.50
N PRO A 117 -32.02 25.15 21.55
CA PRO A 117 -32.29 24.30 20.39
C PRO A 117 -33.00 25.07 19.27
N ARG A 118 -33.90 26.01 19.61
CA ARG A 118 -34.67 26.79 18.63
C ARG A 118 -33.89 27.97 18.00
N ALA A 119 -32.81 28.44 18.63
CA ALA A 119 -32.04 29.58 18.14
C ALA A 119 -30.83 29.18 17.25
N CYS A 120 -30.43 27.91 17.30
CA CYS A 120 -29.33 27.40 16.50
C CYS A 120 -29.81 27.05 15.09
N ARG A 121 -30.05 28.06 14.25
CA ARG A 121 -30.14 27.81 12.79
C ARG A 121 -28.79 27.24 12.33
N PRO A 122 -28.77 26.08 11.65
CA PRO A 122 -27.53 25.55 11.13
C PRO A 122 -26.92 26.58 10.19
N ALA A 123 -25.68 26.99 10.46
CA ALA A 123 -24.94 27.78 9.50
C ALA A 123 -24.84 26.96 8.20
N PRO A 124 -25.00 27.58 7.02
CA PRO A 124 -24.89 26.87 5.77
C PRO A 124 -23.51 26.20 5.69
N VAL A 125 -23.50 24.88 5.69
CA VAL A 125 -22.28 24.10 5.54
C VAL A 125 -21.74 24.39 4.15
N ARG A 126 -20.50 24.88 4.06
CA ARG A 126 -19.86 25.12 2.77
C ARG A 126 -19.57 23.75 2.14
N LEU A 127 -20.15 23.46 0.97
CA LEU A 127 -19.95 22.21 0.22
C LEU A 127 -18.48 21.79 0.15
N PHE A 128 -17.57 22.74 -0.10
CA PHE A 128 -16.12 22.50 -0.10
C PHE A 128 -15.60 21.96 1.24
N SER A 129 -16.02 22.55 2.36
CA SER A 129 -15.60 22.12 3.70
C SER A 129 -16.13 20.73 4.03
N LEU A 130 -17.36 20.42 3.59
CA LEU A 130 -17.93 19.08 3.75
C LEU A 130 -17.15 18.05 2.93
N PHE A 131 -16.88 18.36 1.65
CA PHE A 131 -16.12 17.48 0.77
C PHE A 131 -14.70 17.22 1.30
N LEU A 132 -13.98 18.27 1.69
CA LEU A 132 -12.64 18.15 2.27
C LEU A 132 -12.68 17.31 3.56
N ALA A 133 -13.66 17.52 4.43
CA ALA A 133 -13.81 16.74 5.65
C ALA A 133 -14.09 15.26 5.35
N LEU A 134 -15.01 14.97 4.43
CA LEU A 134 -15.30 13.59 4.01
C LEU A 134 -14.07 12.89 3.44
N LEU A 135 -13.34 13.56 2.54
CA LEU A 135 -12.16 12.99 1.92
C LEU A 135 -11.01 12.80 2.92
N ALA A 136 -10.81 13.76 3.83
CA ALA A 136 -9.85 13.66 4.92
C ALA A 136 -10.16 12.49 5.86
N THR A 137 -11.42 12.36 6.29
CA THR A 137 -11.86 11.29 7.19
C THR A 137 -11.78 9.93 6.50
N ALA A 138 -12.28 9.82 5.27
CA ALA A 138 -12.23 8.57 4.51
C ALA A 138 -10.79 8.11 4.23
N GLY A 139 -9.90 9.02 3.82
CA GLY A 139 -8.49 8.72 3.58
C GLY A 139 -7.77 8.26 4.86
N LEU A 140 -7.97 8.96 5.97
CA LEU A 140 -7.37 8.61 7.26
C LEU A 140 -7.90 7.27 7.78
N LEU A 141 -9.21 7.04 7.72
CA LEU A 141 -9.82 5.79 8.15
C LEU A 141 -9.38 4.62 7.28
N SER A 142 -9.35 4.79 5.95
CA SER A 142 -8.87 3.76 5.03
C SER A 142 -7.47 3.27 5.43
N LEU A 143 -6.55 4.18 5.75
CA LEU A 143 -5.22 3.80 6.24
C LEU A 143 -5.25 3.08 7.59
N HIS A 144 -6.03 3.58 8.55
CA HIS A 144 -6.12 2.98 9.89
C HIS A 144 -6.88 1.64 9.91
N THR A 145 -7.63 1.33 8.85
CA THR A 145 -8.26 0.02 8.69
C THR A 145 -7.34 -1.05 8.08
N ILE A 146 -6.18 -0.65 7.53
CA ILE A 146 -5.23 -1.56 6.89
C ILE A 146 -4.13 -1.95 7.89
N HIS A 147 -4.42 -2.97 8.70
CA HIS A 147 -3.44 -3.68 9.51
C HIS A 147 -3.14 -5.04 8.87
N LYS A 148 -1.90 -5.23 8.44
CA LYS A 148 -1.50 -6.40 7.66
C LYS A 148 -0.73 -7.39 8.52
N ALA A 149 -1.07 -8.67 8.42
CA ALA A 149 -0.31 -9.78 8.99
C ALA A 149 1.06 -9.95 8.32
N TRP A 150 1.17 -9.54 7.06
CA TRP A 150 2.38 -9.68 6.24
C TRP A 150 2.73 -8.36 5.57
N PHE A 151 4.03 -8.13 5.34
CA PHE A 151 4.61 -6.94 4.69
C PHE A 151 4.30 -5.64 5.42
N THR A 152 5.28 -4.99 6.06
CA THR A 152 5.10 -3.67 6.70
C THR A 152 3.74 -3.55 7.42
N GLU A 153 3.63 -4.15 8.59
CA GLU A 153 2.41 -4.28 9.42
C GLU A 153 1.45 -3.08 9.29
N TRP A 154 2.02 -1.87 9.37
CA TRP A 154 1.33 -0.60 9.19
C TRP A 154 1.88 0.23 8.03
N ASN A 155 0.97 0.88 7.29
CA ASN A 155 1.27 1.64 6.08
C ASN A 155 1.36 3.18 6.30
N PHE A 156 1.59 3.67 7.53
CA PHE A 156 1.62 5.12 7.79
C PHE A 156 2.93 5.81 7.34
N GLY A 157 4.00 5.03 7.14
CA GLY A 157 5.33 5.48 6.74
C GLY A 157 5.64 5.45 5.23
N THR A 158 4.70 4.97 4.41
CA THR A 158 4.94 4.66 2.99
C THR A 158 4.10 5.54 2.06
N ARG A 159 4.23 5.34 0.74
CA ARG A 159 3.42 6.03 -0.30
C ARG A 159 1.91 5.98 -0.04
N HIS A 160 1.43 4.95 0.66
CA HIS A 160 0.02 4.81 1.01
C HIS A 160 -0.45 5.91 1.97
N ALA A 161 0.44 6.45 2.81
CA ALA A 161 0.14 7.49 3.76
C ALA A 161 -0.31 8.82 3.12
N LEU A 162 -0.10 9.01 1.81
CA LEU A 162 -0.51 10.20 1.07
C LEU A 162 -2.00 10.52 1.23
N THR A 163 -2.86 9.52 1.43
CA THR A 163 -4.29 9.77 1.66
C THR A 163 -4.55 10.50 2.99
N ALA A 164 -3.70 10.33 4.00
CA ALA A 164 -3.76 11.08 5.26
C ALA A 164 -3.31 12.54 5.14
N ALA A 165 -2.57 12.90 4.08
CA ALA A 165 -2.11 14.28 3.88
C ALA A 165 -3.27 15.28 3.77
N LEU A 166 -4.43 14.84 3.27
CA LEU A 166 -5.64 15.66 3.21
C LEU A 166 -6.21 15.95 4.60
N ALA A 167 -6.14 15.00 5.53
CA ALA A 167 -6.51 15.22 6.92
C ALA A 167 -5.53 16.17 7.60
N MET A 168 -4.23 16.03 7.33
CA MET A 168 -3.21 16.95 7.83
C MET A 168 -3.44 18.37 7.29
N LEU A 169 -3.74 18.52 6.00
CA LEU A 169 -4.06 19.82 5.38
C LEU A 169 -5.33 20.42 5.98
N ALA A 170 -6.39 19.63 6.17
CA ALA A 170 -7.62 20.09 6.79
C ALA A 170 -7.39 20.58 8.24
N ALA A 171 -6.62 19.84 9.02
CA ALA A 171 -6.21 20.21 10.38
C ALA A 171 -5.33 21.46 10.40
N LEU A 172 -4.40 21.60 9.44
CA LEU A 172 -3.55 22.77 9.31
C LEU A 172 -4.38 24.03 9.00
N LEU A 173 -5.27 23.96 8.02
CA LEU A 173 -6.17 25.05 7.67
C LEU A 173 -7.12 25.42 8.83
N TYR A 174 -7.54 24.42 9.60
CA TYR A 174 -8.34 24.61 10.79
C TYR A 174 -7.59 25.40 11.88
N LEU A 175 -6.34 25.01 12.19
CA LEU A 175 -5.49 25.72 13.13
C LEU A 175 -5.12 27.12 12.64
N ALA A 176 -4.77 27.29 11.36
CA ALA A 176 -4.36 28.57 10.79
C ALA A 176 -5.46 29.65 10.83
N ARG A 177 -6.73 29.24 10.72
CA ARG A 177 -7.89 30.16 10.77
C ARG A 177 -8.13 30.75 12.15
N ARG A 178 -7.65 30.11 13.20
CA ARG A 178 -7.79 30.59 14.57
C ARG A 178 -6.73 31.67 14.86
N PRO A 179 -6.94 32.56 15.84
CA PRO A 179 -5.93 33.51 16.29
C PRO A 179 -4.99 32.91 17.36
N GLY A 180 -3.92 33.64 17.68
CA GLY A 180 -3.01 33.31 18.79
C GLY A 180 -2.15 32.06 18.55
N LEU A 181 -1.93 31.27 19.62
CA LEU A 181 -1.02 30.12 19.63
C LEU A 181 -1.35 29.07 18.56
N SER A 182 -2.64 28.83 18.29
CA SER A 182 -3.06 27.88 17.24
C SER A 182 -2.57 28.26 15.85
N ARG A 183 -2.61 29.56 15.49
CA ARG A 183 -2.05 30.06 14.24
C ARG A 183 -0.54 29.93 14.21
N LEU A 184 0.11 30.28 15.32
CA LEU A 184 1.56 30.16 15.45
C LEU A 184 2.00 28.71 15.20
N PHE A 185 1.35 27.73 15.85
CA PHE A 185 1.62 26.32 15.59
C PHE A 185 1.38 25.94 14.14
N ALA A 186 0.28 26.37 13.52
CA ALA A 186 0.03 26.09 12.10
C ALA A 186 1.15 26.63 11.20
N VAL A 187 1.60 27.87 11.43
CA VAL A 187 2.69 28.48 10.66
C VAL A 187 4.02 27.75 10.89
N LEU A 188 4.36 27.46 12.14
CA LEU A 188 5.59 26.74 12.49
C LEU A 188 5.63 25.34 11.88
N LEU A 189 4.51 24.60 11.91
CA LEU A 189 4.43 23.28 11.29
C LEU A 189 4.50 23.37 9.77
N LEU A 190 3.81 24.34 9.15
CA LEU A 190 3.86 24.57 7.71
C LEU A 190 5.31 24.83 7.26
N LEU A 191 5.99 25.76 7.91
CA LEU A 191 7.39 26.12 7.61
C LEU A 191 8.34 24.95 7.91
N GLY A 192 8.27 24.38 9.11
CA GLY A 192 9.17 23.31 9.53
C GLY A 192 9.04 22.06 8.67
N GLY A 193 7.81 21.61 8.37
CA GLY A 193 7.61 20.45 7.48
C GLY A 193 7.88 20.77 6.01
N GLY A 194 7.59 21.99 5.55
CA GLY A 194 7.91 22.41 4.18
C GLY A 194 9.42 22.45 3.92
N VAL A 195 10.17 23.10 4.82
CA VAL A 195 11.65 23.15 4.75
C VAL A 195 12.23 21.75 4.92
N GLY A 196 11.78 20.97 5.91
CA GLY A 196 12.26 19.61 6.13
C GLY A 196 12.00 18.69 4.94
N GLY A 197 10.83 18.79 4.32
CA GLY A 197 10.48 18.05 3.10
C GLY A 197 11.35 18.44 1.91
N ALA A 198 11.58 19.75 1.71
CA ALA A 198 12.44 20.25 0.64
C ALA A 198 13.89 19.77 0.80
N LEU A 199 14.46 19.86 2.01
CA LEU A 199 15.81 19.37 2.31
C LEU A 199 15.92 17.86 2.09
N ARG A 200 14.91 17.09 2.50
CA ARG A 200 14.88 15.63 2.28
C ARG A 200 14.81 15.28 0.79
N LEU A 201 14.02 16.03 0.01
CA LEU A 201 13.95 15.87 -1.44
C LEU A 201 15.29 16.17 -2.11
N VAL A 202 15.93 17.29 -1.75
CA VAL A 202 17.27 17.66 -2.26
C VAL A 202 18.29 16.56 -1.91
N TYR A 203 18.28 16.07 -0.67
CA TYR A 203 19.13 14.96 -0.26
C TYR A 203 18.90 13.71 -1.13
N PHE A 204 17.65 13.32 -1.39
CA PHE A 204 17.37 12.15 -2.24
C PHE A 204 17.78 12.34 -3.70
N ILE A 205 17.66 13.56 -4.24
CA ILE A 205 18.08 13.88 -5.61
C ILE A 205 19.62 13.84 -5.72
N GLN A 206 20.31 14.38 -4.72
CA GLN A 206 21.77 14.48 -4.71
C GLN A 206 22.46 13.19 -4.28
N ARG A 207 21.77 12.30 -3.56
CA ARG A 207 22.35 11.04 -3.11
C ARG A 207 22.74 10.22 -4.34
N PRO A 208 24.05 9.94 -4.54
CA PRO A 208 24.45 9.05 -5.62
C PRO A 208 23.68 7.74 -5.42
N HIS A 209 23.06 7.25 -6.49
CA HIS A 209 22.44 5.93 -6.48
C HIS A 209 23.59 4.96 -6.22
N ALA A 210 23.83 4.64 -4.94
CA ALA A 210 24.79 3.62 -4.57
C ALA A 210 24.41 2.41 -5.42
N ALA A 211 25.32 1.98 -6.29
CA ALA A 211 25.12 0.82 -7.15
C ALA A 211 24.71 -0.31 -6.20
N ASN A 212 23.41 -0.57 -6.17
CA ASN A 212 22.83 -1.47 -5.19
C ASN A 212 23.44 -2.81 -5.58
N THR A 213 24.27 -3.43 -4.73
CA THR A 213 24.91 -4.72 -5.05
C THR A 213 23.84 -5.76 -5.42
N SER A 214 22.63 -5.60 -4.88
CA SER A 214 21.40 -6.30 -5.29
C SER A 214 21.00 -6.08 -6.75
N MET A 215 21.19 -4.90 -7.32
CA MET A 215 20.95 -4.60 -8.74
C MET A 215 21.97 -5.34 -9.62
N VAL A 216 23.26 -5.32 -9.27
CA VAL A 216 24.32 -6.05 -10.01
C VAL A 216 24.05 -7.56 -10.00
N ALA A 217 23.67 -8.11 -8.84
CA ALA A 217 23.32 -9.53 -8.70
C ALA A 217 22.09 -9.94 -9.53
N ARG A 218 21.20 -9.00 -9.86
CA ARG A 218 19.99 -9.23 -10.68
C ARG A 218 20.26 -9.12 -12.17
N VAL A 219 21.32 -8.45 -12.62
CA VAL A 219 21.66 -8.34 -14.07
C VAL A 219 21.85 -9.71 -14.69
N GLY A 220 22.58 -10.62 -14.04
CA GLY A 220 22.80 -11.98 -14.54
C GLY A 220 21.51 -12.79 -14.66
N VAL A 221 20.60 -12.63 -13.70
CA VAL A 221 19.27 -13.28 -13.73
C VAL A 221 18.43 -12.73 -14.87
N VAL A 222 18.39 -11.41 -15.04
CA VAL A 222 17.62 -10.74 -16.09
C VAL A 222 18.14 -11.14 -17.47
N ALA A 223 19.46 -11.14 -17.67
CA ALA A 223 20.06 -11.55 -18.94
C ALA A 223 19.71 -13.01 -19.29
N TRP A 224 19.87 -13.92 -18.32
CA TRP A 224 19.51 -15.33 -18.52
C TRP A 224 18.01 -15.50 -18.83
N LEU A 225 17.12 -14.78 -18.13
CA LEU A 225 15.69 -14.82 -18.40
C LEU A 225 15.34 -14.27 -19.79
N ALA A 226 16.02 -13.22 -20.24
CA ALA A 226 15.84 -12.66 -21.59
C ALA A 226 16.23 -13.68 -22.67
N ASP A 227 17.36 -14.38 -22.49
CA ASP A 227 17.79 -15.45 -23.40
C ASP A 227 16.75 -16.59 -23.45
N GLN A 228 16.21 -16.99 -22.29
CA GLN A 228 15.14 -17.99 -22.26
C GLN A 228 13.85 -17.50 -22.92
N ALA A 229 13.47 -16.23 -22.73
CA ALA A 229 12.28 -15.65 -23.33
C ALA A 229 12.36 -15.57 -24.86
N ALA A 230 13.56 -15.33 -25.40
CA ALA A 230 13.81 -15.34 -26.85
C ALA A 230 13.54 -16.71 -27.48
N VAL A 231 13.82 -17.80 -26.75
CA VAL A 231 13.59 -19.18 -27.19
C VAL A 231 12.17 -19.66 -26.84
N GLN A 232 11.55 -19.09 -25.81
CA GLN A 232 10.27 -19.51 -25.25
C GLN A 232 9.28 -18.34 -25.17
N PRO A 233 8.58 -18.02 -26.28
CA PRO A 233 7.59 -16.96 -26.28
C PRO A 233 6.53 -17.14 -25.18
N GLY A 234 6.23 -16.06 -24.46
CA GLY A 234 5.31 -16.09 -23.33
C GLY A 234 5.87 -16.77 -22.08
N LEU A 235 7.20 -16.77 -21.92
CA LEU A 235 7.87 -17.30 -20.73
C LEU A 235 7.27 -16.71 -19.45
N ARG A 236 6.89 -17.57 -18.50
CA ARG A 236 6.48 -17.17 -17.16
C ARG A 236 7.36 -17.84 -16.12
N VAL A 237 7.71 -17.14 -15.06
CA VAL A 237 8.55 -17.66 -13.98
C VAL A 237 7.93 -17.40 -12.62
N ALA A 238 8.10 -18.36 -11.70
CA ALA A 238 7.75 -18.21 -10.30
C ALA A 238 8.99 -17.74 -9.51
N ALA A 239 8.89 -16.65 -8.76
CA ALA A 239 10.01 -16.07 -8.02
C ALA A 239 9.54 -15.41 -6.70
N PRO A 240 10.43 -15.25 -5.70
CA PRO A 240 10.04 -14.71 -4.40
C PRO A 240 9.65 -13.23 -4.50
N ASP A 241 8.61 -12.86 -3.75
CA ASP A 241 7.87 -11.59 -3.83
C ASP A 241 8.72 -10.34 -4.12
N ILE A 242 9.63 -9.97 -3.21
CA ILE A 242 10.33 -8.68 -3.33
C ILE A 242 11.22 -8.58 -4.57
N ASP A 243 11.73 -9.72 -5.06
CA ASP A 243 12.65 -9.74 -6.19
C ASP A 243 11.94 -9.65 -7.53
N ILE A 244 10.69 -10.11 -7.63
CA ILE A 244 9.90 -10.04 -8.87
C ILE A 244 9.72 -8.62 -9.37
N GLN A 245 9.39 -7.67 -8.49
CA GLN A 245 9.16 -6.29 -8.91
C GLN A 245 10.43 -5.68 -9.52
N HIS A 246 11.59 -6.12 -9.05
CA HIS A 246 12.87 -5.69 -9.57
C HIS A 246 13.26 -6.41 -10.85
N LEU A 247 13.01 -7.72 -10.96
CA LEU A 247 13.26 -8.50 -12.17
C LEU A 247 12.36 -8.02 -13.32
N ALA A 248 11.06 -7.86 -13.07
CA ALA A 248 10.09 -7.38 -14.04
C ALA A 248 10.35 -5.95 -14.52
N ARG A 249 10.97 -5.10 -13.68
CA ARG A 249 11.39 -3.75 -14.09
C ARG A 249 12.57 -3.78 -15.07
N LEU A 250 13.40 -4.81 -15.00
CA LEU A 250 14.66 -4.90 -15.74
C LEU A 250 14.58 -5.82 -16.97
N GLY A 251 13.63 -6.76 -16.99
CA GLY A 251 13.46 -7.74 -18.07
C GLY A 251 12.13 -7.58 -18.79
N ASP A 252 12.20 -7.41 -20.12
CA ASP A 252 11.03 -7.42 -21.00
C ASP A 252 10.70 -8.84 -21.48
N GLY A 253 9.44 -9.08 -21.85
CA GLY A 253 9.02 -10.33 -22.48
C GLY A 253 8.87 -11.55 -21.55
N VAL A 254 9.02 -11.34 -20.23
CA VAL A 254 8.87 -12.38 -19.20
C VAL A 254 7.68 -12.05 -18.31
N GLY A 255 6.79 -13.03 -18.10
CA GLY A 255 5.75 -12.98 -17.08
C GLY A 255 6.26 -13.48 -15.74
N TYR A 256 5.74 -12.92 -14.64
CA TYR A 256 6.22 -13.22 -13.30
C TYR A 256 5.05 -13.59 -12.38
N HIS A 257 5.22 -14.67 -11.62
CA HIS A 257 4.31 -15.13 -10.58
C HIS A 257 5.03 -15.10 -9.24
N TRP A 258 4.44 -14.43 -8.26
CA TRP A 258 5.02 -14.40 -6.93
C TRP A 258 4.77 -15.68 -6.15
N TYR A 259 5.71 -16.03 -5.27
CA TYR A 259 5.45 -16.97 -4.20
C TYR A 259 6.06 -16.46 -2.89
N TYR A 260 5.51 -16.94 -1.78
CA TYR A 260 5.93 -16.60 -0.43
C TYR A 260 6.67 -17.74 0.26
N HIS A 261 7.33 -17.45 1.38
CA HIS A 261 8.04 -18.46 2.17
C HIS A 261 7.10 -19.54 2.73
N ASN A 262 5.82 -19.25 2.93
CA ASN A 262 4.80 -20.21 3.34
C ASN A 262 4.09 -20.89 2.16
N CYS A 263 4.54 -20.66 0.92
CA CYS A 263 3.92 -21.26 -0.26
C CYS A 263 4.03 -22.79 -0.20
N THR A 264 2.88 -23.46 -0.21
CA THR A 264 2.77 -24.92 -0.11
C THR A 264 3.14 -25.59 -1.44
N TRP A 265 3.33 -26.91 -1.39
CA TRP A 265 3.59 -27.68 -2.61
C TRP A 265 2.43 -27.59 -3.61
N GLU A 266 1.21 -27.69 -3.11
CA GLU A 266 -0.02 -27.67 -3.91
C GLU A 266 -0.22 -26.33 -4.60
N GLU A 267 0.05 -25.21 -3.91
CA GLU A 267 0.06 -23.88 -4.52
C GLU A 267 1.15 -23.74 -5.59
N LEU A 268 2.35 -24.28 -5.32
CA LEU A 268 3.42 -24.30 -6.31
C LEU A 268 3.00 -25.07 -7.57
N GLN A 269 2.24 -26.16 -7.45
CA GLN A 269 1.71 -26.87 -8.62
C GLN A 269 0.77 -25.98 -9.45
N VAL A 270 -0.14 -25.22 -8.81
CA VAL A 270 -1.03 -24.28 -9.52
C VAL A 270 -0.24 -23.25 -10.34
N LEU A 271 0.88 -22.74 -9.81
CA LEU A 271 1.74 -21.80 -10.54
C LEU A 271 2.29 -22.41 -11.84
N PHE A 272 2.62 -23.69 -11.84
CA PHE A 272 3.18 -24.40 -13.00
C PHE A 272 2.10 -24.91 -13.95
N ASP A 273 1.09 -25.60 -13.43
CA ASP A 273 0.07 -26.31 -14.20
C ASP A 273 -1.00 -25.39 -14.78
N GLU A 274 -1.48 -24.41 -14.01
CA GLU A 274 -2.55 -23.53 -14.44
C GLU A 274 -2.02 -22.19 -14.95
N LEU A 275 -1.04 -21.62 -14.25
CA LEU A 275 -0.50 -20.29 -14.57
C LEU A 275 0.68 -20.32 -15.55
N GLY A 276 1.14 -21.50 -15.92
CA GLY A 276 2.14 -21.74 -16.96
C GLY A 276 3.56 -21.31 -16.59
N ALA A 277 3.90 -21.25 -15.29
CA ALA A 277 5.28 -21.03 -14.88
C ALA A 277 6.17 -22.16 -15.44
N ARG A 278 7.33 -21.79 -15.99
CA ARG A 278 8.30 -22.75 -16.56
C ARG A 278 9.54 -22.92 -15.70
N TYR A 279 9.89 -21.87 -14.96
CA TYR A 279 11.02 -21.89 -14.04
C TYR A 279 10.59 -21.39 -12.67
N LEU A 280 11.22 -21.96 -11.65
CA LEU A 280 11.14 -21.53 -10.26
C LEU A 280 12.50 -20.94 -9.87
N LEU A 281 12.53 -19.69 -9.45
CA LEU A 281 13.74 -19.05 -8.94
C LEU A 281 13.69 -19.09 -7.42
N VAL A 282 14.64 -19.75 -6.77
CA VAL A 282 14.75 -19.80 -5.30
C VAL A 282 15.99 -19.05 -4.87
N ARG A 283 15.86 -18.16 -3.87
CA ARG A 283 17.01 -17.43 -3.32
C ARG A 283 17.97 -18.37 -2.60
N VAL A 284 19.26 -18.17 -2.85
CA VAL A 284 20.34 -18.90 -2.15
C VAL A 284 20.43 -18.49 -0.68
N ASP A 285 20.16 -17.22 -0.39
CA ASP A 285 20.28 -16.59 0.94
C ASP A 285 18.93 -16.33 1.63
N GLY A 286 17.84 -16.88 1.07
CA GLY A 286 16.48 -16.68 1.57
C GLY A 286 16.05 -17.71 2.61
N PRO A 287 14.94 -17.46 3.34
CA PRO A 287 14.32 -18.49 4.15
C PRO A 287 13.82 -19.63 3.25
N THR A 288 14.03 -20.88 3.69
CA THR A 288 13.55 -22.07 2.98
C THR A 288 12.02 -22.03 2.88
N PRO A 289 11.44 -22.02 1.66
CA PRO A 289 10.00 -22.06 1.45
C PRO A 289 9.37 -23.36 1.96
N GLU A 290 8.09 -23.32 2.31
CA GLU A 290 7.33 -24.49 2.81
C GLU A 290 7.41 -25.68 1.84
N PHE A 291 7.26 -25.43 0.53
CA PHE A 291 7.37 -26.47 -0.51
C PHE A 291 8.75 -27.14 -0.59
N GLN A 292 9.81 -26.59 0.02
CA GLN A 292 11.15 -27.21 0.09
C GLN A 292 11.38 -27.96 1.40
N ARG A 293 10.45 -27.93 2.36
CA ARG A 293 10.60 -28.68 3.63
C ARG A 293 10.57 -30.19 3.41
N ASP A 294 9.78 -30.65 2.44
CA ASP A 294 9.86 -32.03 1.92
C ASP A 294 10.86 -32.08 0.76
N LEU A 295 12.15 -32.16 1.09
CA LEU A 295 13.23 -32.21 0.12
C LEU A 295 13.08 -33.36 -0.88
N GLN A 296 12.62 -34.53 -0.42
CA GLN A 296 12.45 -35.70 -1.28
C GLN A 296 11.35 -35.47 -2.33
N ARG A 297 10.24 -34.84 -1.94
CA ARG A 297 9.18 -34.45 -2.89
C ARG A 297 9.68 -33.36 -3.84
N PHE A 298 10.40 -32.36 -3.33
CA PHE A 298 10.95 -31.28 -4.14
C PHE A 298 11.95 -31.77 -5.20
N GLU A 299 12.93 -32.59 -4.81
CA GLU A 299 13.95 -33.13 -5.73
C GLU A 299 13.37 -34.09 -6.77
N ARG A 300 12.27 -34.77 -6.45
CA ARG A 300 11.51 -35.61 -7.40
C ARG A 300 10.74 -34.77 -8.41
N GLY A 301 10.21 -33.61 -8.02
CA GLY A 301 9.42 -32.76 -8.91
C GLY A 301 10.22 -31.70 -9.66
N PHE A 302 11.41 -31.33 -9.18
CA PHE A 302 12.23 -30.26 -9.75
C PHE A 302 13.67 -30.68 -10.00
N ALA A 303 14.28 -30.06 -11.01
CA ALA A 303 15.71 -30.19 -11.31
C ALA A 303 16.34 -28.80 -11.38
N SER A 304 17.51 -28.64 -10.76
CA SER A 304 18.30 -27.42 -10.88
C SER A 304 18.81 -27.28 -12.30
N VAL A 305 18.65 -26.09 -12.88
CA VAL A 305 19.06 -25.75 -14.24
C VAL A 305 20.34 -24.93 -14.21
N VAL A 306 20.36 -23.88 -13.37
CA VAL A 306 21.49 -22.97 -13.25
C VAL A 306 21.48 -22.31 -11.88
N THR A 307 22.66 -22.06 -11.34
CA THR A 307 22.83 -21.17 -10.18
C THR A 307 23.34 -19.83 -10.69
N LEU A 308 22.54 -18.80 -10.45
CA LEU A 308 22.84 -17.40 -10.72
C LEU A 308 23.14 -16.72 -9.39
N SER A 309 23.90 -15.62 -9.39
CA SER A 309 24.49 -14.95 -8.22
C SER A 309 23.69 -14.99 -6.91
N SER A 310 22.37 -14.81 -6.96
CA SER A 310 21.50 -14.87 -5.77
C SER A 310 20.36 -15.89 -5.87
N PHE A 311 20.28 -16.67 -6.95
CA PHE A 311 19.17 -17.59 -7.21
C PHE A 311 19.65 -18.94 -7.73
N VAL A 312 19.04 -20.01 -7.24
CA VAL A 312 19.04 -21.30 -7.95
C VAL A 312 17.76 -21.35 -8.79
N VAL A 313 17.92 -21.59 -10.08
CA VAL A 313 16.81 -21.72 -11.02
C VAL A 313 16.50 -23.19 -11.20
N PHE A 314 15.25 -23.55 -10.95
CA PHE A 314 14.73 -24.89 -11.11
C PHE A 314 13.75 -24.96 -12.26
N ARG A 315 13.67 -26.14 -12.88
CA ARG A 315 12.62 -26.51 -13.83
C ARG A 315 11.89 -27.72 -13.30
N ARG A 316 10.58 -27.78 -13.51
CA ARG A 316 9.79 -28.98 -13.17
C ARG A 316 10.29 -30.16 -14.02
N ARG A 317 10.52 -31.31 -13.39
CA ARG A 317 10.77 -32.57 -14.10
C ARG A 317 9.48 -32.98 -14.80
N VAL A 318 9.58 -33.38 -16.06
CA VAL A 318 8.46 -34.00 -16.74
C VAL A 318 8.15 -35.28 -15.98
N GLU A 319 7.03 -35.32 -15.26
CA GLU A 319 6.58 -36.59 -14.71
C GLU A 319 6.38 -37.54 -15.90
N PRO A 320 6.95 -38.76 -15.88
CA PRO A 320 6.59 -39.74 -16.87
C PRO A 320 5.08 -39.91 -16.75
N GLY A 321 4.34 -39.56 -17.81
CA GLY A 321 2.90 -39.69 -17.82
C GLY A 321 2.50 -41.10 -17.38
N PRO A 322 1.32 -41.28 -16.76
CA PRO A 322 0.86 -42.61 -16.42
C PRO A 322 0.91 -43.48 -17.68
N GLN A 323 1.80 -44.48 -17.66
CA GLN A 323 1.87 -45.52 -18.69
C GLN A 323 0.64 -46.42 -18.57
#